data_AF-A1BQP5-F1
#
_entry.id   AF-A1BQP5-F1
#
_cell.length_a   1.000
_cell.length_b   1.000
_cell.length_c   1.000
_cell.angle_alpha   90.00
_cell.angle_beta   90.00
_cell.angle_gamma   90.00
#
_symmetry.space_group_name_H-M   'P 1'
#
loop_
_entity.id
_entity.type
_entity.pdbx_description
1 polymer ?
#
loop_
_entity_poly.entity_id
_entity_poly.type
_entity_poly.pdbx_seq_one_letter_code
_entity_poly.pdbx_strand_id
1 'polypeptide(L)' 'AFTGEISVEQLKDIGCKWVILGHSERRHVIGEDDQFIGKKAAYALSEGLGVIACTCENLEEREAGKTFDVCF' A
#
# COMPACT_ATOMS: atom_id res chain seq x y z
N ALA A 1 -11.88 -16.00 1.06
CA ALA A 1 -10.92 -16.98 0.48
C ALA A 1 -10.20 -16.27 -0.66
N PHE A 2 -8.91 -16.05 -0.51
CA PHE A 2 -8.10 -15.22 -1.43
C PHE A 2 -6.85 -16.01 -1.83
N THR A 3 -6.99 -16.88 -2.82
CA THR A 3 -5.89 -17.76 -3.27
C THR A 3 -4.72 -16.91 -3.78
N GLY A 4 -3.52 -17.15 -3.24
CA GLY A 4 -2.29 -16.44 -3.63
C GLY A 4 -1.97 -15.19 -2.79
N GLU A 5 -2.90 -14.75 -1.94
CA GLU A 5 -2.65 -13.63 -1.02
C GLU A 5 -2.05 -14.11 0.30
N ILE A 6 -1.36 -13.20 0.99
CA ILE A 6 -0.78 -13.42 2.32
C ILE A 6 -1.47 -12.50 3.33
N SER A 7 -1.90 -13.07 4.45
CA SER A 7 -2.59 -12.35 5.52
C SER A 7 -1.61 -11.73 6.53
N VAL A 8 -2.12 -10.77 7.30
CA VAL A 8 -1.35 -10.10 8.36
C VAL A 8 -0.95 -11.09 9.47
N GLU A 9 -1.83 -12.04 9.78
CA GLU A 9 -1.59 -13.10 10.77
C GLU A 9 -0.45 -14.01 10.34
N GLN A 10 -0.37 -14.37 9.04
CA GLN A 10 0.74 -15.16 8.51
C GLN A 10 2.08 -14.42 8.63
N LEU A 11 2.09 -13.09 8.41
CA LEU A 11 3.28 -12.27 8.59
C LEU A 11 3.70 -12.22 10.08
N LYS A 12 2.74 -12.11 11.00
CA LYS A 12 3.02 -12.10 12.44
C LYS A 12 3.59 -13.43 12.92
N ASP A 13 3.06 -14.54 12.41
CA ASP A 13 3.50 -15.89 12.78
C ASP A 13 5.00 -16.10 12.50
N ILE A 14 5.51 -15.54 11.40
CA ILE A 14 6.94 -15.59 11.05
C ILE A 14 7.77 -14.47 11.70
N GLY A 15 7.18 -13.64 12.55
CA GLY A 15 7.86 -12.56 13.27
C GLY A 15 8.07 -11.27 12.46
N CYS A 16 7.41 -11.11 11.31
CA CYS A 16 7.47 -9.86 10.55
C CYS A 16 6.76 -8.74 11.32
N LYS A 17 7.37 -7.55 11.29
CA LYS A 17 6.86 -6.37 12.02
C LYS A 17 6.35 -5.26 11.09
N TRP A 18 6.64 -5.36 9.80
CA TRP A 18 6.39 -4.31 8.82
C TRP A 18 5.82 -4.87 7.53
N VAL A 19 5.00 -4.07 6.86
CA VAL A 19 4.48 -4.35 5.53
C VAL A 19 4.59 -3.10 4.65
N ILE A 20 4.97 -3.31 3.38
CA ILE A 20 4.96 -2.26 2.34
C ILE A 20 3.62 -2.33 1.61
N LEU A 21 2.91 -1.20 1.53
CA LEU A 21 1.61 -1.10 0.87
C LEU A 21 1.61 0.03 -0.15
N GLY A 22 0.92 -0.17 -1.28
CA GLY A 22 0.79 0.85 -2.31
C GLY A 22 2.05 1.15 -3.09
N HIS A 23 3.00 0.21 -3.18
CA HIS A 23 4.16 0.36 -4.05
C HIS A 23 3.72 0.66 -5.49
N SER A 24 4.46 1.52 -6.21
CA SER A 24 4.08 1.99 -7.55
C SER A 24 3.83 0.83 -8.52
N GLU A 25 4.60 -0.24 -8.44
CA GLU A 25 4.39 -1.47 -9.22
C GLU A 25 3.02 -2.11 -8.93
N ARG A 26 2.57 -2.12 -7.67
CA ARG A 26 1.25 -2.66 -7.32
C ARG A 26 0.12 -1.75 -7.79
N ARG A 27 0.33 -0.44 -7.79
CA ARG A 27 -0.64 0.55 -8.31
C ARG A 27 -0.77 0.46 -9.82
N HIS A 28 0.34 0.50 -10.55
CA HIS A 28 0.32 0.64 -12.01
C HIS A 28 0.30 -0.68 -12.76
N VAL A 29 0.92 -1.76 -12.24
CA VAL A 29 0.95 -3.08 -12.91
C VAL A 29 -0.22 -3.95 -12.46
N ILE A 30 -0.52 -3.95 -11.15
CA ILE A 30 -1.57 -4.81 -10.58
C ILE A 30 -2.91 -4.07 -10.48
N GLY A 31 -2.91 -2.74 -10.47
CA GLY A 31 -4.13 -1.93 -10.41
C GLY A 31 -4.68 -1.73 -9.01
N GLU A 32 -3.85 -1.74 -7.97
CA GLU A 32 -4.31 -1.43 -6.61
C GLU A 32 -4.67 0.06 -6.48
N ASP A 33 -5.93 0.35 -6.13
CA ASP A 33 -6.42 1.70 -5.88
C ASP A 33 -6.22 2.15 -4.41
N ASP A 34 -6.37 3.46 -4.16
CA ASP A 34 -6.18 4.06 -2.84
C ASP A 34 -7.15 3.52 -1.80
N GLN A 35 -8.39 3.20 -2.19
CA GLN A 35 -9.38 2.67 -1.25
C GLN A 35 -8.98 1.28 -0.76
N PHE A 36 -8.47 0.43 -1.65
CA PHE A 36 -7.99 -0.90 -1.34
C PHE A 36 -6.73 -0.85 -0.47
N ILE A 37 -5.78 0.01 -0.82
CA ILE A 37 -4.55 0.22 -0.04
C ILE A 37 -4.89 0.76 1.35
N GLY A 38 -5.81 1.72 1.46
CA GLY A 38 -6.28 2.26 2.73
C GLY A 38 -6.92 1.21 3.64
N LYS A 39 -7.73 0.29 3.08
CA LYS A 39 -8.29 -0.86 3.82
C LYS A 39 -7.19 -1.80 4.33
N LYS A 40 -6.19 -2.11 3.50
CA LYS A 40 -5.04 -2.95 3.91
C LYS A 40 -4.23 -2.28 5.03
N ALA A 41 -3.97 -0.97 4.91
CA ALA A 41 -3.21 -0.21 5.89
C ALA A 41 -3.94 -0.15 7.24
N ALA A 42 -5.24 0.14 7.23
CA ALA A 42 -6.06 0.16 8.44
C ALA A 42 -6.04 -1.20 9.15
N TYR A 43 -6.18 -2.30 8.40
CA TYR A 43 -6.15 -3.66 8.96
C TYR A 43 -4.76 -4.04 9.51
N ALA A 44 -3.69 -3.73 8.77
CA ALA A 44 -2.32 -4.02 9.22
C ALA A 44 -1.98 -3.26 10.52
N LEU A 45 -2.37 -1.98 10.61
CA LEU A 45 -2.20 -1.16 11.81
C LEU A 45 -3.02 -1.69 12.98
N SER A 46 -4.28 -2.09 12.77
CA SER A 46 -5.12 -2.65 13.84
C SER A 46 -4.56 -3.96 14.40
N GLU A 47 -3.83 -4.72 13.58
CA GLU A 47 -3.16 -5.96 13.96
C GLU A 47 -1.75 -5.75 14.56
N GLY A 48 -1.29 -4.50 14.65
CA GLY A 48 -0.02 -4.14 15.28
C GLY A 48 1.22 -4.25 14.39
N LEU A 49 1.07 -4.33 13.07
CA LEU A 49 2.18 -4.19 12.13
C LEU A 49 2.45 -2.70 11.88
N GLY A 50 3.71 -2.36 11.71
CA GLY A 50 4.09 -1.10 11.08
C GLY A 50 3.77 -1.12 9.59
N VAL A 51 3.33 0.03 9.07
CA VAL A 51 3.00 0.18 7.64
C VAL A 51 3.96 1.19 7.00
N ILE A 52 4.57 0.77 5.89
CA ILE A 52 5.26 1.67 4.95
C ILE A 52 4.28 1.91 3.81
N ALA A 53 3.57 3.04 3.87
CA ALA A 53 2.62 3.45 2.84
C ALA A 53 3.36 4.22 1.74
N CYS A 54 3.36 3.68 0.52
CA CYS A 54 3.94 4.32 -0.64
C CYS A 54 2.90 5.19 -1.36
N THR A 55 3.24 6.46 -1.54
CA THR A 55 2.54 7.43 -2.38
C THR A 55 3.53 8.03 -3.37
N CYS A 56 3.09 8.21 -4.61
CA CYS A 56 3.88 8.88 -5.64
C CYS A 56 2.95 9.36 -6.75
N GLU A 57 3.28 10.49 -7.32
CA GLU A 57 2.71 10.98 -8.57
C GLU A 57 3.43 10.36 -9.78
N ASN A 58 2.75 10.33 -10.91
CA ASN A 58 3.35 10.00 -12.20
C ASN A 58 4.19 11.17 -12.73
N LEU A 59 5.09 10.88 -13.66
CA LEU A 59 5.93 11.91 -14.30
C LEU A 59 5.09 13.05 -14.90
N GLU A 60 3.99 12.72 -15.57
CA GLU A 60 3.06 13.69 -16.18
C GLU A 60 2.39 14.59 -15.14
N GLU A 61 2.05 14.05 -13.98
CA GLU A 61 1.43 14.80 -12.88
C GLU A 61 2.44 15.73 -12.22
N ARG A 62 3.68 15.28 -12.08
CA ARG A 62 4.80 16.11 -11.61
C ARG A 62 5.07 17.26 -12.56
N GLU A 63 5.18 16.99 -13.86
CA GLU A 63 5.40 18.02 -14.89
C GLU A 63 4.22 19.01 -14.97
N ALA A 64 3.01 18.56 -14.67
CA ALA A 64 1.81 19.40 -14.54
C ALA A 64 1.71 20.17 -13.21
N GLY A 65 2.68 20.01 -12.30
CA GLY A 65 2.68 20.68 -10.99
C GLY A 65 1.66 20.14 -9.98
N LYS A 66 1.14 18.92 -10.19
CA LYS A 66 0.08 18.28 -9.39
C LYS A 66 0.59 17.39 -8.26
N THR A 67 1.89 17.40 -7.95
CA THR A 67 2.46 16.53 -6.91
C THR A 67 1.71 16.63 -5.58
N PHE A 68 1.33 17.83 -5.15
CA PHE A 68 0.58 18.02 -3.90
C PHE A 68 -0.84 17.46 -3.96
N ASP A 69 -1.55 17.63 -5.09
CA ASP A 69 -2.91 17.15 -5.27
C ASP A 69 -2.99 15.60 -5.30
N VAL A 70 -1.90 14.95 -5.68
CA VAL A 70 -1.83 13.47 -5.81
C VAL A 70 -1.28 12.80 -4.56
N CYS A 71 -0.31 13.43 -3.88
CA CYS A 71 0.42 12.79 -2.78
C CYS A 71 -0.06 13.18 -1.37
N PHE A 72 -0.91 14.20 -1.22
CA PHE A 72 -1.36 14.74 0.08
C PHE A 72 -2.86 15.00 0.12
#